data_AF-A0A7C4ZQ75-F1
#
_entry.id   AF-A0A7C4ZQ75-F1
#
_cell.length_a   1.000
_cell.length_b   1.000
_cell.length_c   1.000
_cell.angle_alpha   90.00
_cell.angle_beta   90.00
_cell.angle_gamma   90.00
#
_symmetry.space_group_name_H-M   'P 1'
#
loop_
_entity.id
_entity.type
_entity.pdbx_description
1 polymer ?
#
loop_
_entity_poly.entity_id
_entity_poly.type
_entity_poly.pdbx_seq_one_letter_code
_entity_poly.pdbx_strand_id
1 'polypeptide(L)'
;MMLMSKKGCNILGSMRNIHTAIVKSPKFHMLFLILILLFTAAHLSIAISFLADTVAIRNSGRIIIISPLHVDGRYIKDSFGNIIILKGINKVEFADDPDGIWMGDTMWKDANVKAELDAMKIWGINAIRCHISVELWKYDIGPNTNTTEHPILRSGVNSWSDVCSISAREAIKRLLSFAAERGMYVILDGYSIRCYWTRAEQDQLPFPPYQQSPNASEIIGSVDDFVEWWRSIAVELKDYPNVIFELWNEPNRNDPPTAFNEWLNASQLCINAIREAGAAQPIIFQWQMGIWCNVYEDENGEPFARFGDHLHGWLETAIANLTDPLGNLIFSTHIYRVYSGLG
;
A
#
# COMPACT_ATOMS: atom_id res chain seq x y z
N MET A 1 4.56 43.36 -93.82
CA MET A 1 4.54 41.88 -93.95
C MET A 1 5.33 41.32 -92.78
N MET A 2 4.60 40.78 -91.80
CA MET A 2 5.06 40.45 -90.45
C MET A 2 5.23 38.92 -90.39
N LEU A 3 6.39 38.40 -89.96
CA LEU A 3 6.57 36.96 -89.74
C LEU A 3 7.42 36.70 -88.49
N MET A 4 6.76 36.08 -87.51
CA MET A 4 7.25 35.70 -86.19
C MET A 4 8.24 34.51 -86.24
N SER A 5 9.23 34.53 -85.36
CA SER A 5 10.17 33.43 -85.08
C SER A 5 9.64 32.56 -83.92
N LYS A 6 9.46 31.25 -84.16
CA LYS A 6 9.19 30.22 -83.13
C LYS A 6 10.50 29.55 -82.70
N LYS A 7 10.85 29.64 -81.40
CA LYS A 7 11.85 28.78 -80.74
C LYS A 7 11.14 27.56 -80.13
N GLY A 8 11.47 26.36 -80.63
CA GLY A 8 11.05 25.08 -80.04
C GLY A 8 12.09 24.55 -79.06
N CYS A 9 11.66 24.24 -77.85
CA CYS A 9 12.46 23.70 -76.75
C CYS A 9 12.52 22.17 -76.84
N ASN A 10 13.71 21.58 -76.98
CA ASN A 10 13.94 20.14 -77.04
C ASN A 10 14.16 19.57 -75.63
N ILE A 11 13.07 19.18 -74.94
CA ILE A 11 13.11 18.63 -73.56
C ILE A 11 13.16 17.08 -73.55
N LEU A 12 12.89 16.40 -74.68
CA LEU A 12 12.74 14.94 -74.72
C LEU A 12 14.04 14.12 -74.73
N GLY A 13 15.20 14.72 -75.01
CA GLY A 13 16.48 14.00 -75.07
C GLY A 13 17.13 13.71 -73.70
N SER A 14 16.78 14.48 -72.66
CA SER A 14 17.45 14.42 -71.34
C SER A 14 16.87 13.34 -70.41
N MET A 15 15.58 13.00 -70.54
CA MET A 15 14.92 12.06 -69.61
C MET A 15 15.30 10.58 -69.84
N ARG A 16 15.77 10.20 -71.03
CA ARG A 16 16.14 8.80 -71.32
C ARG A 16 17.45 8.35 -70.67
N ASN A 17 18.37 9.26 -70.36
CA ASN A 17 19.66 8.91 -69.74
C ASN A 17 19.61 8.86 -68.20
N ILE A 18 18.64 9.54 -67.58
CA ILE A 18 18.45 9.53 -66.12
C ILE A 18 17.83 8.20 -65.67
N HIS A 19 16.94 7.62 -66.47
CA HIS A 19 16.28 6.35 -66.16
C HIS A 19 17.23 5.15 -66.12
N THR A 20 18.27 5.14 -66.95
CA THR A 20 19.24 4.03 -67.04
C THR A 20 20.33 4.09 -65.97
N ALA A 21 20.64 5.28 -65.45
CA ALA A 21 21.67 5.48 -64.41
C ALA A 21 21.16 5.15 -62.99
N ILE A 22 19.89 5.45 -62.70
CA ILE A 22 19.29 5.19 -61.38
C ILE A 22 19.14 3.68 -61.13
N VAL A 23 18.77 2.92 -62.17
CA VAL A 23 18.49 1.47 -62.08
C VAL A 23 19.76 0.61 -62.00
N LYS A 24 20.97 1.15 -62.19
CA LYS A 24 22.23 0.38 -62.07
C LYS A 24 23.05 0.69 -60.81
N SER A 25 22.59 1.60 -59.95
CA SER A 25 23.30 1.94 -58.71
C SER A 25 23.13 0.83 -57.68
N PRO A 26 24.22 0.23 -57.16
CA PRO A 26 24.15 -0.75 -56.08
C PRO A 26 23.49 -0.17 -54.82
N LYS A 27 23.64 1.15 -54.60
CA LYS A 27 23.02 1.86 -53.47
C LYS A 27 21.51 1.97 -53.62
N PHE A 28 20.99 2.09 -54.85
CA PHE A 28 19.55 2.13 -55.11
C PHE A 28 18.90 0.77 -54.84
N HIS A 29 19.54 -0.33 -55.27
CA HIS A 29 19.06 -1.68 -54.98
C HIS A 29 19.10 -2.00 -53.49
N MET A 30 20.16 -1.58 -52.79
CA MET A 30 20.27 -1.79 -51.34
C MET A 30 19.18 -1.01 -50.59
N LEU A 31 18.93 0.25 -50.96
CA LEU A 31 17.86 1.06 -50.35
C LEU A 31 16.48 0.47 -50.65
N PHE A 32 16.25 -0.02 -51.87
CA PHE A 32 15.01 -0.67 -52.26
C PHE A 32 14.79 -1.99 -51.50
N LEU A 33 15.84 -2.80 -51.32
CA LEU A 33 15.79 -4.03 -50.52
C LEU A 33 15.54 -3.75 -49.04
N ILE A 34 16.16 -2.70 -48.46
CA ILE A 34 15.89 -2.27 -47.08
C ILE A 34 14.44 -1.81 -46.93
N LEU A 35 13.92 -1.04 -47.89
CA LEU A 35 12.52 -0.62 -47.88
C LEU A 35 11.57 -1.80 -47.98
N ILE A 36 11.84 -2.78 -48.86
CA ILE A 36 11.06 -4.02 -48.93
C ILE A 36 11.13 -4.78 -47.62
N LEU A 37 12.31 -4.96 -47.02
CA LEU A 37 12.48 -5.65 -45.74
C LEU A 37 11.69 -4.96 -44.62
N LEU A 38 11.78 -3.63 -44.52
CA LEU A 38 11.03 -2.84 -43.53
C LEU A 38 9.52 -2.91 -43.76
N PHE A 39 9.07 -2.87 -45.01
CA PHE A 39 7.65 -2.99 -45.36
C PHE A 39 7.11 -4.39 -45.08
N THR A 40 7.89 -5.44 -45.40
CA THR A 40 7.55 -6.83 -45.07
C THR A 40 7.56 -7.08 -43.57
N ALA A 41 8.49 -6.50 -42.80
CA ALA A 41 8.53 -6.62 -41.35
C ALA A 41 7.33 -5.91 -40.69
N ALA A 42 6.98 -4.70 -41.16
CA ALA A 42 5.83 -3.96 -40.65
C ALA A 42 4.50 -4.67 -40.96
N HIS A 43 4.40 -5.35 -42.11
CA HIS A 43 3.20 -6.08 -42.49
C HIS A 43 3.14 -7.51 -41.93
N LEU A 44 4.27 -8.12 -41.59
CA LEU A 44 4.30 -9.40 -40.87
C LEU A 44 3.70 -9.23 -39.46
N SER A 45 3.98 -8.11 -38.78
CA SER A 45 3.41 -7.79 -37.47
C SER A 45 1.88 -7.62 -37.52
N ILE A 46 1.37 -6.99 -38.59
CA ILE A 46 -0.07 -6.76 -38.79
C ILE A 46 -0.76 -8.07 -39.20
N ALA A 47 -0.15 -8.87 -40.09
CA ALA A 47 -0.70 -10.17 -40.48
C ALA A 47 -0.73 -11.18 -39.32
N ILE A 48 0.25 -11.16 -38.42
CA ILE A 48 0.23 -11.95 -37.18
C ILE A 48 -0.90 -11.47 -36.24
N SER A 49 -1.16 -10.17 -36.19
CA SER A 49 -2.28 -9.60 -35.41
C SER A 49 -3.67 -10.01 -35.95
N PHE A 50 -3.80 -10.29 -37.25
CA PHE A 50 -5.06 -10.71 -37.87
C PHE A 50 -5.23 -12.23 -37.99
N LEU A 51 -4.15 -13.01 -37.86
CA LEU A 51 -4.20 -14.49 -37.80
C LEU A 51 -4.28 -15.03 -36.36
N ALA A 52 -4.13 -14.17 -35.36
CA ALA A 52 -4.34 -14.49 -33.95
C ALA A 52 -5.82 -14.33 -33.55
N ASP A 53 -6.71 -15.03 -34.25
CA ASP A 53 -8.06 -15.28 -33.72
C ASP A 53 -7.89 -16.14 -32.46
N THR A 54 -8.11 -15.51 -31.30
CA THR A 54 -7.93 -16.05 -29.95
C THR A 54 -6.50 -16.47 -29.58
N VAL A 55 -5.77 -15.56 -28.94
CA VAL A 55 -4.71 -15.98 -28.01
C VAL A 55 -5.39 -16.68 -26.83
N ALA A 56 -5.52 -18.00 -26.89
CA ALA A 56 -5.79 -18.79 -25.71
C ALA A 56 -4.56 -18.71 -24.80
N ILE A 57 -4.66 -17.92 -23.71
CA ILE A 57 -3.68 -17.95 -22.63
C ILE A 57 -3.71 -19.36 -22.04
N ARG A 58 -2.85 -20.25 -22.52
CA ARG A 58 -2.57 -21.57 -21.94
C ARG A 58 -1.42 -21.49 -20.92
N ASN A 59 -1.39 -20.42 -20.13
CA ASN A 59 -0.59 -20.43 -18.92
C ASN A 59 -1.43 -21.13 -17.84
N SER A 60 -0.83 -21.99 -17.03
CA SER A 60 -1.36 -22.40 -15.71
C SER A 60 -1.37 -21.22 -14.71
N GLY A 61 -1.48 -20.00 -15.25
CA GLY A 61 -0.97 -18.76 -14.68
C GLY A 61 -2.03 -18.12 -13.82
N ARG A 62 -1.71 -18.02 -12.54
CA ARG A 62 -2.38 -17.14 -11.59
C ARG A 62 -2.46 -15.74 -12.22
N ILE A 63 -3.67 -15.26 -12.51
CA ILE A 63 -3.89 -13.85 -12.84
C ILE A 63 -3.44 -13.07 -11.60
N ILE A 64 -2.41 -12.25 -11.73
CA ILE A 64 -1.96 -11.37 -10.65
C ILE A 64 -2.98 -10.23 -10.59
N ILE A 65 -3.95 -10.36 -9.68
CA ILE A 65 -5.02 -9.36 -9.48
C ILE A 65 -4.49 -8.14 -8.71
N ILE A 66 -3.39 -8.32 -7.97
CA ILE A 66 -2.76 -7.27 -7.16
C ILE A 66 -1.24 -7.38 -7.24
N SER A 67 -0.55 -6.24 -7.34
CA SER A 67 0.91 -6.20 -7.35
C SER A 67 1.46 -5.42 -6.15
N PRO A 68 2.70 -5.72 -5.72
CA PRO A 68 3.37 -4.98 -4.67
C PRO A 68 3.40 -3.47 -4.95
N LEU A 69 3.20 -2.69 -3.90
CA LEU A 69 3.32 -1.23 -3.96
C LEU A 69 4.72 -0.78 -3.58
N HIS A 70 5.12 0.34 -4.17
CA HIS A 70 6.31 1.08 -3.77
C HIS A 70 6.06 2.59 -3.84
N VAL A 71 6.88 3.36 -3.13
CA VAL A 71 6.89 4.82 -3.19
C VAL A 71 7.85 5.29 -4.28
N ASP A 72 7.40 6.27 -5.06
CA ASP A 72 8.22 7.01 -6.03
C ASP A 72 7.91 8.51 -5.88
N GLY A 73 8.79 9.20 -5.17
CA GLY A 73 8.60 10.59 -4.77
C GLY A 73 7.32 10.75 -3.96
N ARG A 74 6.37 11.55 -4.47
CA ARG A 74 5.07 11.79 -3.82
C ARG A 74 3.96 10.79 -4.21
N TYR A 75 4.30 9.73 -4.95
CA TYR A 75 3.33 8.79 -5.49
C TYR A 75 3.53 7.40 -4.89
N ILE A 76 2.41 6.70 -4.68
CA ILE A 76 2.40 5.25 -4.50
C ILE A 76 2.19 4.65 -5.90
N LYS A 77 3.04 3.70 -6.27
CA LYS A 77 2.99 3.02 -7.57
C LYS A 77 2.97 1.51 -7.42
N ASP A 78 2.35 0.87 -8.41
CA ASP A 78 2.36 -0.58 -8.57
C ASP A 78 3.64 -1.06 -9.28
N SER A 79 3.84 -2.37 -9.42
CA SER A 79 5.04 -2.91 -10.08
C SER A 79 5.19 -2.57 -11.57
N PHE A 80 4.14 -2.02 -12.19
CA PHE A 80 4.12 -1.61 -13.59
C PHE A 80 4.31 -0.09 -13.76
N GLY A 81 4.48 0.64 -12.65
CA GLY A 81 4.66 2.09 -12.64
C GLY A 81 3.36 2.89 -12.69
N ASN A 82 2.19 2.23 -12.57
CA ASN A 82 0.92 2.94 -12.48
C ASN A 82 0.79 3.60 -11.12
N ILE A 83 0.26 4.83 -11.09
CA ILE A 83 -0.06 5.51 -9.84
C ILE A 83 -1.29 4.87 -9.22
N ILE A 84 -1.17 4.46 -7.96
CA ILE A 84 -2.26 3.88 -7.18
C ILE A 84 -2.72 4.90 -6.14
N ILE A 85 -4.02 5.17 -6.14
CA ILE A 85 -4.68 5.99 -5.11
C ILE A 85 -5.41 5.03 -4.19
N LEU A 86 -5.03 4.99 -2.92
CA LEU A 86 -5.73 4.21 -1.90
C LEU A 86 -7.05 4.92 -1.55
N LYS A 87 -8.16 4.22 -1.77
CA LYS A 87 -9.54 4.63 -1.48
C LYS A 87 -10.13 3.57 -0.58
N GLY A 88 -10.24 3.90 0.70
CA GLY A 88 -10.47 2.89 1.72
C GLY A 88 -11.37 3.31 2.85
N ILE A 89 -11.57 2.35 3.75
CA ILE A 89 -12.26 2.51 5.02
C ILE A 89 -11.41 1.93 6.15
N ASN A 90 -11.59 2.45 7.36
CA ASN A 90 -11.02 1.89 8.57
C ASN A 90 -11.93 0.79 9.12
N LYS A 91 -11.34 -0.26 9.68
CA LYS A 91 -11.98 -1.33 10.42
C LYS A 91 -11.21 -1.55 11.73
N VAL A 92 -11.93 -1.55 12.85
CA VAL A 92 -11.36 -1.72 14.20
C VAL A 92 -11.25 -3.19 14.63
N GLU A 93 -11.65 -4.10 13.74
CA GLU A 93 -12.05 -5.45 14.13
C GLU A 93 -10.98 -6.28 14.82
N PHE A 94 -9.70 -6.13 14.47
CA PHE A 94 -8.62 -6.89 15.10
C PHE A 94 -8.02 -6.20 16.32
N ALA A 95 -8.53 -5.05 16.74
CA ALA A 95 -8.30 -4.48 18.06
C ALA A 95 -9.44 -4.89 19.02
N ASP A 96 -10.65 -5.02 18.48
CA ASP A 96 -11.85 -5.44 19.19
C ASP A 96 -11.86 -6.95 19.43
N ASP A 97 -11.65 -7.77 18.40
CA ASP A 97 -11.83 -9.23 18.40
C ASP A 97 -10.62 -9.96 17.79
N PRO A 98 -10.17 -11.10 18.35
CA PRO A 98 -9.00 -11.85 17.87
C PRO A 98 -9.12 -12.29 16.40
N ASP A 99 -10.31 -12.71 15.95
CA ASP A 99 -10.58 -13.03 14.54
C ASP A 99 -11.47 -11.98 13.84
N GLY A 100 -11.80 -10.87 14.52
CA GLY A 100 -12.51 -9.72 13.96
C GLY A 100 -14.02 -9.93 13.71
N ILE A 101 -14.76 -8.82 13.59
CA ILE A 101 -16.20 -8.82 13.29
C ILE A 101 -16.43 -8.64 11.79
N TRP A 102 -17.18 -9.57 11.20
CA TRP A 102 -17.43 -9.59 9.75
C TRP A 102 -18.91 -9.80 9.47
N MET A 103 -19.50 -8.92 8.66
CA MET A 103 -20.96 -8.86 8.41
C MET A 103 -21.80 -8.84 9.71
N GLY A 104 -21.26 -8.24 10.78
CA GLY A 104 -21.91 -8.16 12.09
C GLY A 104 -21.81 -9.43 12.95
N ASP A 105 -21.04 -10.43 12.52
CA ASP A 105 -20.75 -11.65 13.28
C ASP A 105 -19.36 -11.56 13.90
N THR A 106 -19.23 -11.77 15.21
CA THR A 106 -17.95 -11.72 15.94
C THR A 106 -17.13 -12.99 15.77
N MET A 107 -17.69 -14.05 15.17
CA MET A 107 -16.98 -15.30 14.94
C MET A 107 -16.61 -15.45 13.48
N TRP A 108 -15.34 -15.75 13.21
CA TRP A 108 -14.85 -15.83 11.84
C TRP A 108 -15.60 -16.85 10.99
N LYS A 109 -16.03 -16.38 9.82
CA LYS A 109 -16.54 -17.22 8.73
C LYS A 109 -15.98 -16.67 7.43
N ASP A 110 -15.24 -17.50 6.68
CA ASP A 110 -14.71 -17.11 5.37
C ASP A 110 -15.79 -16.48 4.47
N ALA A 111 -17.02 -17.00 4.52
CA ALA A 111 -18.15 -16.49 3.75
C ALA A 111 -18.54 -15.05 4.13
N ASN A 112 -18.49 -14.70 5.42
CA ASN A 112 -18.82 -13.35 5.90
C ASN A 112 -17.74 -12.36 5.48
N VAL A 113 -16.47 -12.71 5.70
CA VAL A 113 -15.33 -11.87 5.32
C VAL A 113 -15.36 -11.60 3.81
N LYS A 114 -15.54 -12.66 3.01
CA LYS A 114 -15.65 -12.54 1.54
C LYS A 114 -16.84 -11.67 1.12
N ALA A 115 -18.01 -11.88 1.70
CA ALA A 115 -19.21 -11.10 1.39
C ALA A 115 -19.03 -9.62 1.72
N GLU A 116 -18.38 -9.29 2.84
CA GLU A 116 -18.10 -7.92 3.22
C GLU A 116 -17.07 -7.26 2.28
N LEU A 117 -15.99 -7.97 1.94
CA LEU A 117 -15.01 -7.51 0.95
C LEU A 117 -15.64 -7.32 -0.44
N ASP A 118 -16.57 -8.19 -0.84
CA ASP A 118 -17.32 -8.06 -2.09
C ASP A 118 -18.21 -6.80 -2.07
N ALA A 119 -18.87 -6.51 -0.95
CA ALA A 119 -19.65 -5.28 -0.79
C ALA A 119 -18.75 -4.02 -0.87
N MET A 120 -17.61 -4.02 -0.19
CA MET A 120 -16.63 -2.94 -0.26
C MET A 120 -16.13 -2.73 -1.70
N LYS A 121 -15.85 -3.83 -2.41
CA LYS A 121 -15.41 -3.76 -3.81
C LYS A 121 -16.46 -3.12 -4.71
N ILE A 122 -17.74 -3.44 -4.51
CA ILE A 122 -18.87 -2.82 -5.24
C ILE A 122 -18.93 -1.30 -4.99
N TRP A 123 -18.58 -0.84 -3.78
CA TRP A 123 -18.48 0.59 -3.46
C TRP A 123 -17.26 1.28 -4.09
N GLY A 124 -16.39 0.54 -4.76
CA GLY A 124 -15.18 1.06 -5.40
C GLY A 124 -13.99 1.20 -4.43
N ILE A 125 -14.05 0.55 -3.27
CA ILE A 125 -12.94 0.49 -2.30
C ILE A 125 -11.81 -0.40 -2.86
N ASN A 126 -10.57 0.04 -2.67
CA ASN A 126 -9.37 -0.74 -3.01
C ASN A 126 -8.38 -0.87 -1.85
N ALA A 127 -8.70 -0.33 -0.67
CA ALA A 127 -7.85 -0.43 0.51
C ALA A 127 -8.71 -0.55 1.79
N ILE A 128 -8.23 -1.28 2.78
CA ILE A 128 -8.86 -1.37 4.11
C ILE A 128 -7.76 -1.15 5.14
N ARG A 129 -7.98 -0.27 6.11
CA ARG A 129 -7.07 -0.06 7.24
C ARG A 129 -7.60 -0.79 8.48
N CYS A 130 -6.78 -1.65 9.07
CA CYS A 130 -7.17 -2.60 10.10
C CYS A 130 -6.31 -2.42 11.36
N HIS A 131 -6.95 -1.94 12.42
CA HIS A 131 -6.34 -1.82 13.75
C HIS A 131 -6.05 -3.21 14.32
N ILE A 132 -4.84 -3.44 14.80
CA ILE A 132 -4.46 -4.65 15.52
C ILE A 132 -4.01 -4.34 16.94
N SER A 133 -4.41 -5.20 17.87
CA SER A 133 -3.77 -5.25 19.19
C SER A 133 -2.51 -6.11 19.17
N VAL A 134 -1.46 -5.65 19.84
CA VAL A 134 -0.16 -6.34 19.88
C VAL A 134 -0.29 -7.74 20.46
N GLU A 135 -1.03 -7.92 21.56
CA GLU A 135 -1.15 -9.22 22.23
C GLU A 135 -1.78 -10.29 21.32
N LEU A 136 -2.74 -9.91 20.48
CA LEU A 136 -3.45 -10.82 19.59
C LEU A 136 -2.46 -11.45 18.60
N TRP A 137 -1.60 -10.64 17.98
CA TRP A 137 -0.55 -11.14 17.12
C TRP A 137 0.57 -11.84 17.91
N LYS A 138 1.08 -11.22 18.99
CA LYS A 138 2.25 -11.70 19.72
C LYS A 138 2.05 -13.13 20.24
N TYR A 139 0.87 -13.42 20.79
CA TYR A 139 0.53 -14.71 21.37
C TYR A 139 -0.34 -15.60 20.45
N ASP A 140 -0.64 -15.13 19.23
CA ASP A 140 -1.53 -15.80 18.27
C ASP A 140 -2.84 -16.26 18.94
N ILE A 141 -3.51 -15.31 19.61
CA ILE A 141 -4.73 -15.58 20.39
C ILE A 141 -5.78 -16.22 19.47
N GLY A 142 -6.38 -17.33 19.92
CA GLY A 142 -7.32 -18.13 19.15
C GLY A 142 -8.12 -19.09 20.04
N PRO A 143 -8.95 -19.98 19.45
CA PRO A 143 -9.90 -20.81 20.20
C PRO A 143 -9.26 -21.71 21.26
N ASN A 144 -7.98 -22.06 21.09
CA ASN A 144 -7.24 -22.94 21.98
C ASN A 144 -6.33 -22.20 22.99
N THR A 145 -6.38 -20.86 23.03
CA THR A 145 -5.56 -20.07 23.96
C THR A 145 -5.95 -20.34 25.42
N ASN A 146 -4.94 -20.48 26.28
CA ASN A 146 -5.13 -20.69 27.71
C ASN A 146 -5.65 -19.42 28.39
N THR A 147 -6.88 -19.46 28.92
CA THR A 147 -7.50 -18.32 29.63
C THR A 147 -6.88 -18.01 30.99
N THR A 148 -6.02 -18.89 31.52
CA THR A 148 -5.24 -18.59 32.74
C THR A 148 -4.05 -17.68 32.42
N GLU A 149 -3.43 -17.87 31.26
CA GLU A 149 -2.28 -17.06 30.80
C GLU A 149 -2.75 -15.77 30.12
N HIS A 150 -3.84 -15.85 29.35
CA HIS A 150 -4.47 -14.71 28.67
C HIS A 150 -5.94 -14.59 29.09
N PRO A 151 -6.22 -13.97 30.26
CA PRO A 151 -7.56 -13.90 30.82
C PRO A 151 -8.48 -13.00 30.00
N ILE A 152 -9.70 -13.49 29.78
CA ILE A 152 -10.79 -12.74 29.17
C ILE A 152 -11.51 -11.98 30.29
N LEU A 153 -11.65 -10.66 30.15
CA LEU A 153 -12.23 -9.80 31.19
C LEU A 153 -13.66 -9.33 30.86
N ARG A 154 -14.23 -9.81 29.76
CA ARG A 154 -15.64 -9.57 29.38
C ARG A 154 -16.57 -10.54 30.10
N SER A 155 -17.67 -9.99 30.63
CA SER A 155 -18.71 -10.78 31.27
C SER A 155 -19.36 -11.77 30.30
N GLY A 156 -19.61 -12.99 30.77
CA GLY A 156 -20.33 -14.02 30.02
C GLY A 156 -19.48 -14.85 29.05
N VAL A 157 -18.16 -14.69 29.05
CA VAL A 157 -17.23 -15.45 28.21
C VAL A 157 -16.26 -16.23 29.11
N ASN A 158 -16.10 -17.53 28.85
CA ASN A 158 -15.30 -18.42 29.70
C ASN A 158 -14.09 -19.01 28.94
N SER A 159 -14.13 -18.99 27.61
CA SER A 159 -13.07 -19.50 26.74
C SER A 159 -12.91 -18.61 25.51
N TRP A 160 -11.71 -18.59 24.93
CA TRP A 160 -11.48 -17.96 23.62
C TRP A 160 -12.30 -18.64 22.52
N SER A 161 -12.59 -19.95 22.64
CA SER A 161 -13.48 -20.66 21.72
C SER A 161 -14.94 -20.19 21.73
N ASP A 162 -15.36 -19.40 22.74
CA ASP A 162 -16.69 -18.80 22.77
C ASP A 162 -16.78 -17.56 21.84
N VAL A 163 -15.65 -16.97 21.48
CA VAL A 163 -15.58 -15.67 20.79
C VAL A 163 -14.78 -15.69 19.50
N CYS A 164 -13.94 -16.69 19.27
CA CYS A 164 -13.22 -16.86 18.01
C CYS A 164 -13.14 -18.30 17.55
N SER A 165 -13.05 -18.48 16.23
CA SER A 165 -13.00 -19.80 15.58
C SER A 165 -11.64 -20.12 14.96
N ILE A 166 -10.79 -19.11 14.77
CA ILE A 166 -9.41 -19.23 14.29
C ILE A 166 -8.50 -18.30 15.09
N SER A 167 -7.18 -18.46 14.95
CA SER A 167 -6.23 -17.57 15.62
C SER A 167 -6.08 -16.25 14.88
N ALA A 168 -5.63 -15.22 15.60
CA ALA A 168 -5.47 -13.87 15.06
C ALA A 168 -4.54 -13.82 13.84
N ARG A 169 -3.41 -14.54 13.86
CA ARG A 169 -2.51 -14.57 12.69
C ARG A 169 -3.18 -15.24 11.50
N GLU A 170 -3.91 -16.33 11.71
CA GLU A 170 -4.65 -17.01 10.63
C GLU A 170 -5.74 -16.10 10.04
N ALA A 171 -6.48 -15.37 10.88
CA ALA A 171 -7.49 -14.42 10.42
C ALA A 171 -6.90 -13.31 9.54
N ILE A 172 -5.78 -12.71 9.95
CA ILE A 172 -5.06 -11.68 9.18
C ILE A 172 -4.55 -12.25 7.84
N LYS A 173 -3.93 -13.45 7.85
CA LYS A 173 -3.43 -14.11 6.63
C LYS A 173 -4.56 -14.42 5.63
N ARG A 174 -5.72 -14.86 6.12
CA ARG A 174 -6.89 -15.09 5.28
C ARG A 174 -7.50 -13.81 4.76
N LEU A 175 -7.61 -12.77 5.58
CA LEU A 175 -8.05 -11.44 5.12
C LEU A 175 -7.17 -10.95 3.98
N LEU A 176 -5.84 -11.00 4.14
CA LEU A 176 -4.90 -10.60 3.10
C LEU A 176 -5.11 -11.38 1.80
N SER A 177 -5.31 -12.69 1.91
CA SER A 177 -5.59 -13.55 0.75
C SER A 177 -6.91 -13.18 0.06
N PHE A 178 -8.00 -13.04 0.81
CA PHE A 178 -9.32 -12.72 0.26
C PHE A 178 -9.38 -11.30 -0.32
N ALA A 179 -8.67 -10.34 0.29
CA ALA A 179 -8.51 -8.99 -0.23
C ALA A 179 -7.69 -8.98 -1.53
N ALA A 180 -6.59 -9.75 -1.60
CA ALA A 180 -5.76 -9.88 -2.78
C ALA A 180 -6.54 -10.44 -3.99
N GLU A 181 -7.38 -11.46 -3.77
CA GLU A 181 -8.30 -12.02 -4.78
C GLU A 181 -9.25 -10.96 -5.38
N ARG A 182 -9.49 -9.86 -4.66
CA ARG A 182 -10.36 -8.76 -5.06
C ARG A 182 -9.61 -7.52 -5.52
N GLY A 183 -8.27 -7.58 -5.58
CA GLY A 183 -7.43 -6.43 -5.92
C GLY A 183 -7.54 -5.32 -4.88
N MET A 184 -7.52 -5.69 -3.60
CA MET A 184 -7.58 -4.76 -2.46
C MET A 184 -6.32 -4.86 -1.59
N TYR A 185 -5.83 -3.71 -1.16
CA TYR A 185 -4.73 -3.56 -0.21
C TYR A 185 -5.26 -3.57 1.23
N VAL A 186 -4.43 -4.03 2.17
CA VAL A 186 -4.72 -4.00 3.60
C VAL A 186 -3.59 -3.23 4.29
N ILE A 187 -3.95 -2.13 4.96
CA ILE A 187 -3.06 -1.41 5.86
C ILE A 187 -3.24 -2.04 7.24
N LEU A 188 -2.16 -2.57 7.80
CA LEU A 188 -2.16 -3.18 9.12
C LEU A 188 -1.47 -2.22 10.10
N ASP A 189 -2.21 -1.72 11.09
CA ASP A 189 -1.71 -0.71 12.00
C ASP A 189 -1.76 -1.16 13.47
N GLY A 190 -0.64 -1.00 14.19
CA GLY A 190 -0.61 -1.24 15.63
C GLY A 190 -1.43 -0.18 16.37
N TYR A 191 -2.43 -0.59 17.16
CA TYR A 191 -3.38 0.35 17.77
C TYR A 191 -3.31 0.38 19.29
N SER A 192 -3.26 -0.81 19.90
CA SER A 192 -3.25 -1.00 21.34
C SER A 192 -2.35 -2.18 21.71
N ILE A 193 -1.84 -2.21 22.93
CA ILE A 193 -1.03 -3.34 23.39
C ILE A 193 -1.91 -4.55 23.70
N ARG A 194 -3.07 -4.28 24.29
CA ARG A 194 -4.09 -5.26 24.65
C ARG A 194 -5.30 -5.13 23.74
N CYS A 195 -6.09 -6.19 23.59
CA CYS A 195 -7.39 -6.11 22.93
C CYS A 195 -8.49 -5.69 23.90
N TYR A 196 -9.59 -5.16 23.39
CA TYR A 196 -10.66 -4.65 24.24
C TYR A 196 -11.30 -5.72 25.14
N TRP A 197 -11.24 -7.01 24.77
CA TRP A 197 -11.65 -8.12 25.63
C TRP A 197 -10.85 -8.28 26.92
N THR A 198 -9.64 -7.73 26.96
CA THR A 198 -8.74 -7.78 28.13
C THR A 198 -8.58 -6.40 28.79
N ARG A 199 -9.56 -5.49 28.57
CA ARG A 199 -9.63 -4.10 29.08
C ARG A 199 -8.55 -3.17 28.53
N ALA A 200 -8.38 -3.19 27.21
CA ALA A 200 -7.51 -2.24 26.53
C ALA A 200 -8.04 -0.81 26.52
N GLU A 201 -7.09 0.11 26.40
CA GLU A 201 -7.27 1.47 25.93
C GLU A 201 -6.44 1.64 24.64
N GLN A 202 -6.64 2.73 23.92
CA GLN A 202 -5.67 3.13 22.90
C GLN A 202 -4.37 3.56 23.58
N ASP A 203 -3.25 2.88 23.29
CA ASP A 203 -1.97 3.23 23.91
C ASP A 203 -1.30 4.38 23.16
N GLN A 204 -0.83 5.40 23.90
CA GLN A 204 -0.24 6.61 23.31
C GLN A 204 1.03 6.32 22.51
N LEU A 205 1.86 5.43 23.03
CA LEU A 205 3.00 4.83 22.34
C LEU A 205 3.10 3.36 22.77
N PRO A 206 3.69 2.50 21.92
CA PRO A 206 3.65 1.05 22.15
C PRO A 206 4.58 0.53 23.25
N PHE A 207 5.36 1.39 23.91
CA PHE A 207 6.37 0.99 24.88
C PHE A 207 6.33 1.89 26.14
N PRO A 208 6.86 1.40 27.28
CA PRO A 208 6.94 2.20 28.49
C PRO A 208 7.75 3.49 28.31
N PRO A 209 7.42 4.57 29.06
CA PRO A 209 6.38 4.67 30.08
C PRO A 209 5.01 5.12 29.55
N TYR A 210 4.76 5.06 28.24
CA TYR A 210 3.64 5.76 27.60
C TYR A 210 2.35 4.96 27.42
N GLN A 211 2.42 3.65 27.63
CA GLN A 211 1.26 2.76 27.52
C GLN A 211 0.19 3.14 28.55
N GLN A 212 -1.07 3.02 28.18
CA GLN A 212 -2.25 3.30 28.99
C GLN A 212 -3.01 2.04 29.40
N SER A 213 -2.94 0.99 28.57
CA SER A 213 -3.56 -0.30 28.83
C SER A 213 -2.97 -0.93 30.10
N PRO A 214 -3.81 -1.49 31.01
CA PRO A 214 -3.34 -2.16 32.22
C PRO A 214 -2.39 -3.32 31.91
N ASN A 215 -1.23 -3.35 32.59
CA ASN A 215 -0.18 -4.37 32.42
C ASN A 215 0.40 -4.45 31.01
N ALA A 216 0.27 -3.41 30.18
CA ALA A 216 0.85 -3.38 28.83
C ALA A 216 2.36 -3.61 28.82
N SER A 217 3.06 -3.15 29.85
CA SER A 217 4.52 -3.32 30.00
C SER A 217 4.95 -4.77 30.22
N GLU A 218 4.04 -5.68 30.58
CA GLU A 218 4.31 -7.12 30.65
C GLU A 218 4.32 -7.76 29.24
N ILE A 219 3.67 -7.12 28.26
CA ILE A 219 3.55 -7.59 26.88
C ILE A 219 4.62 -6.93 26.02
N ILE A 220 4.76 -5.60 26.09
CA ILE A 220 5.86 -4.85 25.47
C ILE A 220 6.55 -4.07 26.58
N GLY A 221 7.67 -4.59 27.09
CA GLY A 221 8.40 -3.99 28.20
C GLY A 221 9.46 -2.98 27.77
N SER A 222 9.73 -2.90 26.46
CA SER A 222 10.81 -2.08 25.90
C SER A 222 10.55 -1.73 24.44
N VAL A 223 11.35 -0.79 23.91
CA VAL A 223 11.39 -0.53 22.46
C VAL A 223 11.82 -1.78 21.69
N ASP A 224 12.77 -2.56 22.21
CA ASP A 224 13.26 -3.78 21.55
C ASP A 224 12.15 -4.84 21.43
N ASP A 225 11.29 -4.99 22.44
CA ASP A 225 10.14 -5.89 22.37
C ASP A 225 9.16 -5.48 21.26
N PHE A 226 8.97 -4.17 21.05
CA PHE A 226 8.12 -3.64 19.98
C PHE A 226 8.74 -3.84 18.59
N VAL A 227 10.06 -3.66 18.49
CA VAL A 227 10.82 -3.93 17.26
C VAL A 227 10.74 -5.40 16.88
N GLU A 228 10.87 -6.31 17.84
CA GLU A 228 10.73 -7.75 17.60
C GLU A 228 9.30 -8.16 17.24
N TRP A 229 8.30 -7.46 17.78
CA TRP A 229 6.92 -7.64 17.35
C TRP A 229 6.72 -7.29 15.87
N TRP A 230 7.25 -6.14 15.41
CA TRP A 230 7.21 -5.78 13.99
C TRP A 230 8.03 -6.74 13.11
N ARG A 231 9.18 -7.24 13.60
CA ARG A 231 9.96 -8.28 12.92
C ARG A 231 9.13 -9.54 12.70
N SER A 232 8.42 -9.99 13.73
CA SER A 232 7.53 -11.16 13.67
C SER A 232 6.43 -10.99 12.62
N ILE A 233 5.78 -9.82 12.57
CA ILE A 233 4.80 -9.49 11.52
C ILE A 233 5.43 -9.57 10.13
N ALA A 234 6.58 -8.91 9.94
CA ALA A 234 7.25 -8.87 8.64
C ALA A 234 7.70 -10.26 8.17
N VAL A 235 8.20 -11.12 9.08
CA VAL A 235 8.61 -12.49 8.74
C VAL A 235 7.45 -13.30 8.16
N GLU A 236 6.25 -13.21 8.74
CA GLU A 236 5.09 -13.96 8.25
C GLU A 236 4.41 -13.31 7.05
N LEU A 237 4.42 -11.97 6.97
CA LEU A 237 3.60 -11.25 5.99
C LEU A 237 4.37 -10.75 4.76
N LYS A 238 5.70 -10.92 4.69
CA LYS A 238 6.51 -10.44 3.56
C LYS A 238 6.09 -10.96 2.18
N ASP A 239 5.48 -12.14 2.10
CA ASP A 239 5.04 -12.73 0.83
C ASP A 239 3.64 -12.27 0.39
N TYR A 240 2.97 -11.43 1.18
CA TYR A 240 1.69 -10.83 0.82
C TYR A 240 1.93 -9.49 0.11
N PRO A 241 1.70 -9.40 -1.22
CA PRO A 241 2.01 -8.20 -1.99
C PRO A 241 1.06 -7.03 -1.70
N ASN A 242 -0.06 -7.31 -1.02
CA ASN A 242 -1.13 -6.36 -0.76
C ASN A 242 -1.17 -5.84 0.68
N VAL A 243 -0.20 -6.19 1.53
CA VAL A 243 -0.09 -5.60 2.87
C VAL A 243 0.74 -4.31 2.83
N ILE A 244 0.33 -3.34 3.63
CA ILE A 244 1.06 -2.10 3.93
C ILE A 244 1.18 -2.06 5.45
N PHE A 245 2.38 -1.79 5.98
CA PHE A 245 2.59 -1.73 7.43
C PHE A 245 2.45 -0.31 7.93
N GLU A 246 1.68 -0.07 8.98
CA GLU A 246 1.61 1.22 9.65
C GLU A 246 2.05 1.06 11.09
N LEU A 247 3.15 1.73 11.45
CA LEU A 247 3.90 1.37 12.66
C LEU A 247 3.07 1.48 13.93
N TRP A 248 2.28 2.54 14.06
CA TRP A 248 1.40 2.78 15.21
C TRP A 248 0.32 3.81 14.87
N ASN A 249 -0.90 3.57 15.34
CA ASN A 249 -2.02 4.50 15.24
C ASN A 249 -1.83 5.67 16.19
N GLU A 250 -1.91 6.88 15.63
CA GLU A 250 -2.01 8.12 16.41
C GLU A 250 -1.02 8.27 17.58
N PRO A 251 0.28 8.00 17.40
CA PRO A 251 1.25 8.16 18.47
C PRO A 251 1.21 9.60 19.00
N ASN A 252 1.06 9.77 20.32
CA ASN A 252 0.85 11.08 20.97
C ASN A 252 1.45 11.12 22.38
N ARG A 253 1.50 12.30 23.05
CA ARG A 253 1.78 12.44 24.50
C ARG A 253 1.71 13.87 25.06
N ASN A 254 1.92 13.96 26.38
CA ASN A 254 1.99 15.17 27.22
C ASN A 254 3.36 15.91 27.26
N ASP A 255 4.47 15.35 26.76
CA ASP A 255 5.81 16.03 26.68
C ASP A 255 6.43 16.05 25.26
N PRO A 256 5.89 16.81 24.28
CA PRO A 256 6.05 16.61 22.83
C PRO A 256 7.44 16.55 22.18
N PRO A 257 8.56 17.02 22.78
CA PRO A 257 9.92 16.80 22.25
C PRO A 257 10.54 15.42 22.57
N THR A 258 10.57 15.00 23.84
CA THR A 258 11.27 13.78 24.32
C THR A 258 10.85 12.49 23.60
N ALA A 259 9.66 11.95 23.85
CA ALA A 259 9.18 10.78 23.11
C ALA A 259 8.96 10.93 21.59
N PHE A 260 9.13 12.10 20.97
CA PHE A 260 9.05 12.22 19.52
C PHE A 260 10.38 11.72 18.99
N ASN A 261 11.47 12.12 19.64
CA ASN A 261 12.78 11.54 19.42
C ASN A 261 12.79 10.04 19.76
N GLU A 262 12.17 9.60 20.87
CA GLU A 262 12.10 8.17 21.19
C GLU A 262 11.23 7.40 20.18
N TRP A 263 10.13 7.99 19.71
CA TRP A 263 9.28 7.41 18.67
C TRP A 263 9.98 7.35 17.32
N LEU A 264 10.72 8.39 16.93
CA LEU A 264 11.57 8.39 15.73
C LEU A 264 12.62 7.28 15.81
N ASN A 265 13.29 7.14 16.95
CA ASN A 265 14.26 6.08 17.18
C ASN A 265 13.61 4.69 17.10
N ALA A 266 12.50 4.47 17.81
CA ALA A 266 11.75 3.21 17.75
C ALA A 266 11.27 2.89 16.33
N SER A 267 10.79 3.88 15.60
CA SER A 267 10.33 3.74 14.22
C SER A 267 11.46 3.35 13.28
N GLN A 268 12.63 3.97 13.41
CA GLN A 268 13.81 3.61 12.62
C GLN A 268 14.24 2.16 12.90
N LEU A 269 14.22 1.73 14.17
CA LEU A 269 14.52 0.35 14.54
C LEU A 269 13.50 -0.63 13.96
N CYS A 270 12.21 -0.30 13.97
CA CYS A 270 11.16 -1.11 13.35
C CYS A 270 11.35 -1.20 11.83
N ILE A 271 11.65 -0.10 11.15
CA ILE A 271 11.95 -0.07 9.70
C ILE A 271 13.11 -1.03 9.41
N ASN A 272 14.21 -0.92 10.17
CA ASN A 272 15.36 -1.81 10.00
C ASN A 272 14.98 -3.28 10.19
N ALA A 273 14.25 -3.60 11.25
CA ALA A 273 13.83 -4.97 11.56
C ALA A 273 12.90 -5.57 10.49
N ILE A 274 11.96 -4.77 9.96
CA ILE A 274 11.07 -5.16 8.86
C ILE A 274 11.90 -5.47 7.59
N ARG A 275 12.88 -4.63 7.26
CA ARG A 275 13.74 -4.84 6.09
C ARG A 275 14.68 -6.02 6.26
N GLU A 276 15.25 -6.22 7.45
CA GLU A 276 16.07 -7.40 7.78
C GLU A 276 15.28 -8.71 7.69
N ALA A 277 13.97 -8.70 7.97
CA ALA A 277 13.09 -9.85 7.77
C ALA A 277 12.86 -10.20 6.28
N GLY A 278 13.25 -9.29 5.37
CA GLY A 278 13.11 -9.41 3.92
C GLY A 278 11.80 -8.84 3.37
N ALA A 279 11.04 -8.08 4.17
CA ALA A 279 9.82 -7.44 3.71
C ALA A 279 10.12 -6.20 2.87
N ALA A 280 9.45 -6.05 1.73
CA ALA A 280 9.62 -4.95 0.79
C ALA A 280 8.43 -3.98 0.75
N GLN A 281 7.39 -4.26 1.53
CA GLN A 281 6.14 -3.53 1.58
C GLN A 281 6.33 -2.08 2.03
N PRO A 282 5.44 -1.15 1.61
CA PRO A 282 5.47 0.22 2.12
C PRO A 282 5.23 0.26 3.63
N ILE A 283 5.89 1.22 4.29
CA ILE A 283 5.76 1.46 5.73
C ILE A 283 5.20 2.87 5.94
N ILE A 284 4.14 2.99 6.72
CA ILE A 284 3.49 4.23 7.11
C ILE A 284 4.01 4.66 8.49
N PHE A 285 4.43 5.92 8.58
CA PHE A 285 4.78 6.63 9.81
C PHE A 285 3.76 7.74 10.10
N GLN A 286 3.49 7.96 11.39
CA GLN A 286 2.60 9.00 11.90
C GLN A 286 3.20 9.62 13.18
N TRP A 287 2.81 10.86 13.49
CA TRP A 287 3.11 11.53 14.77
C TRP A 287 1.98 12.47 15.21
N GLN A 288 1.84 12.66 16.53
CA GLN A 288 0.95 13.63 17.19
C GLN A 288 -0.53 13.43 16.84
N MET A 289 -0.99 12.18 16.91
CA MET A 289 -2.28 11.73 16.38
C MET A 289 -2.45 11.96 14.87
N GLY A 290 -1.49 12.59 14.21
CA GLY A 290 -1.63 13.10 12.86
C GLY A 290 -2.85 14.02 12.71
N ILE A 291 -3.42 14.60 13.76
CA ILE A 291 -4.73 15.28 13.64
C ILE A 291 -4.57 16.66 13.00
N TRP A 292 -5.26 16.83 11.88
CA TRP A 292 -5.54 18.11 11.27
C TRP A 292 -7.02 18.45 11.44
N CYS A 293 -7.28 19.37 12.37
CA CYS A 293 -8.61 19.76 12.78
C CYS A 293 -8.95 21.14 12.24
N ASN A 294 -10.05 21.23 11.47
CA ASN A 294 -10.53 22.46 10.83
C ASN A 294 -9.40 23.18 10.05
N VAL A 295 -9.17 22.78 8.81
CA VAL A 295 -8.20 23.44 7.92
C VAL A 295 -8.78 24.78 7.46
N TYR A 296 -8.05 25.86 7.71
CA TYR A 296 -8.32 27.23 7.26
C TYR A 296 -7.21 27.68 6.32
N GLU A 297 -7.45 28.74 5.55
CA GLU A 297 -6.41 29.47 4.83
C GLU A 297 -6.06 30.72 5.65
N ASP A 298 -4.77 31.02 5.80
CA ASP A 298 -4.32 32.29 6.36
C ASP A 298 -4.50 33.44 5.36
N GLU A 299 -4.05 34.65 5.73
CA GLU A 299 -4.14 35.83 4.86
C GLU A 299 -3.33 35.72 3.56
N ASN A 300 -2.40 34.77 3.46
CA ASN A 300 -1.58 34.49 2.29
C ASN A 300 -2.10 33.31 1.46
N GLY A 301 -3.19 32.66 1.89
CA GLY A 301 -3.74 31.45 1.25
C GLY A 301 -3.05 30.15 1.69
N GLU A 302 -2.22 30.18 2.74
CA GLU A 302 -1.54 28.99 3.23
C GLU A 302 -2.45 28.21 4.20
N PRO A 303 -2.61 26.87 4.00
CA PRO A 303 -3.49 26.08 4.83
C PRO A 303 -2.92 25.86 6.24
N PHE A 304 -3.71 26.10 7.27
CA PHE A 304 -3.37 25.81 8.67
C PHE A 304 -4.53 25.15 9.43
N ALA A 305 -4.22 24.32 10.43
CA ALA A 305 -5.21 23.74 11.33
C ALA A 305 -5.43 24.68 12.54
N ARG A 306 -6.68 24.90 12.97
CA ARG A 306 -6.99 25.75 14.15
C ARG A 306 -6.49 25.17 15.47
N PHE A 307 -6.35 23.85 15.54
CA PHE A 307 -5.73 23.16 16.67
C PHE A 307 -4.70 22.16 16.11
N GLY A 308 -3.45 22.30 16.53
CA GLY A 308 -2.34 21.44 16.13
C GLY A 308 -1.06 22.24 15.85
N ASP A 309 0.09 21.60 16.07
CA ASP A 309 1.33 22.02 15.42
C ASP A 309 1.17 21.71 13.92
N HIS A 310 1.60 22.63 13.04
CA HIS A 310 1.50 22.45 11.60
C HIS A 310 2.13 21.10 11.19
N LEU A 311 1.56 20.40 10.19
CA LEU A 311 2.15 19.17 9.60
C LEU A 311 3.65 19.37 9.31
N HIS A 312 4.02 20.59 8.90
CA HIS A 312 5.41 21.02 8.68
C HIS A 312 6.34 20.79 9.88
N GLY A 313 5.89 20.92 11.13
CA GLY A 313 6.75 20.87 12.31
C GLY A 313 7.43 19.52 12.52
N TRP A 314 6.63 18.44 12.55
CA TRP A 314 7.18 17.10 12.77
C TRP A 314 7.57 16.40 11.47
N LEU A 315 6.89 16.69 10.35
CA LEU A 315 7.09 15.97 9.08
C LEU A 315 8.49 16.21 8.51
N GLU A 316 8.96 17.46 8.50
CA GLU A 316 10.32 17.78 8.05
C GLU A 316 11.38 17.05 8.88
N THR A 317 11.18 17.04 10.20
CA THR A 317 12.05 16.32 11.13
C THR A 317 12.01 14.81 10.87
N ALA A 318 10.83 14.23 10.66
CA ALA A 318 10.68 12.81 10.36
C ALA A 318 11.33 12.44 9.02
N ILE A 319 11.12 13.23 7.95
CA ILE A 319 11.75 13.03 6.65
C ILE A 319 13.28 13.12 6.75
N ALA A 320 13.80 14.04 7.56
CA ALA A 320 15.24 14.23 7.73
C ALA A 320 15.91 13.11 8.56
N ASN A 321 15.17 12.40 9.42
CA ASN A 321 15.72 11.46 10.39
C ASN A 321 15.34 9.99 10.13
N LEU A 322 14.27 9.71 9.39
CA LEU A 322 13.89 8.35 9.04
C LEU A 322 14.44 7.97 7.67
N THR A 323 15.06 6.79 7.60
CA THR A 323 15.58 6.22 6.36
C THR A 323 15.05 4.81 6.19
N ASP A 324 14.51 4.53 5.01
CA ASP A 324 14.25 3.18 4.55
C ASP A 324 15.22 2.85 3.41
N PRO A 325 16.01 1.77 3.48
CA PRO A 325 16.91 1.38 2.39
C PRO A 325 16.19 1.12 1.06
N LEU A 326 14.87 0.87 1.07
CA LEU A 326 14.06 0.73 -0.14
C LEU A 326 13.35 2.02 -0.57
N GLY A 327 13.48 3.10 0.21
CA GLY A 327 12.79 4.37 -0.05
C GLY A 327 11.26 4.26 -0.02
N ASN A 328 10.71 3.27 0.69
CA ASN A 328 9.30 2.89 0.65
C ASN A 328 8.53 3.38 1.90
N LEU A 329 8.75 4.65 2.28
CA LEU A 329 8.09 5.31 3.41
C LEU A 329 6.92 6.19 2.96
N ILE A 330 5.82 6.12 3.72
CA ILE A 330 4.62 6.94 3.56
C ILE A 330 4.39 7.67 4.89
N PHE A 331 3.98 8.93 4.83
CA PHE A 331 3.62 9.72 6.02
C PHE A 331 2.11 9.92 6.07
N SER A 332 1.49 9.62 7.20
CA SER A 332 0.03 9.67 7.39
C SER A 332 -0.40 10.78 8.36
N THR A 333 -1.61 11.30 8.14
CA THR A 333 -2.29 12.30 8.95
C THR A 333 -3.79 11.95 9.00
N HIS A 334 -4.45 12.19 10.12
CA HIS A 334 -5.89 12.05 10.31
C HIS A 334 -6.53 13.43 10.21
N ILE A 335 -7.67 13.55 9.54
CA ILE A 335 -8.32 14.86 9.30
C ILE A 335 -9.73 14.82 9.86
N TYR A 336 -10.00 15.69 10.83
CA TYR A 336 -11.27 15.75 11.56
C TYR A 336 -11.83 17.17 11.63
N ARG A 337 -13.07 17.30 12.13
CA ARG A 337 -13.65 18.57 12.57
C ARG A 337 -13.71 18.58 14.08
N VAL A 338 -13.37 19.73 14.68
CA VAL A 338 -13.16 19.89 16.14
C VAL A 338 -14.38 19.51 17.00
N TYR A 339 -15.60 19.54 16.46
CA TYR A 339 -16.83 19.36 17.24
C TYR A 339 -17.80 18.31 16.70
N SER A 340 -17.38 17.46 15.74
CA SER A 340 -18.25 16.38 15.22
C SER A 340 -17.96 15.00 15.82
N GLY A 341 -17.14 14.95 16.88
CA GLY A 341 -16.74 13.70 17.53
C GLY A 341 -15.64 12.99 16.74
N LEU A 342 -14.74 12.34 17.46
CA LEU A 342 -13.56 11.61 16.98
C LEU A 342 -12.36 12.50 16.62
N GLY A 343 -11.92 13.30 17.60
CA GLY A 343 -10.51 13.69 17.71
C GLY A 343 -10.01 13.17 19.05
#